data_AF-A0A9D2JD86-F1
#
_entry.id   AF-A0A9D2JD86-F1
#
_cell.length_a   1.000
_cell.length_b   1.000
_cell.length_c   1.000
_cell.angle_alpha   90.00
_cell.angle_beta   90.00
_cell.angle_gamma   90.00
#
_symmetry.space_group_name_H-M   'P 1'
#
loop_
_entity.id
_entity.type
_entity.pdbx_description
1 polymer ?
#
loop_
_entity_poly.entity_id
_entity_poly.type
_entity_poly.pdbx_seq_one_letter_code
_entity_poly.pdbx_strand_id
1 'polypeptide(L)'
;MNTILEQYKDKINGSFSFFDRMILKGHIRQFFSSSGKQYFLSERNVLIKDFSAFAEQVTSSIVSRAEEFAHASGRPLRYLTSPKISKEQTALEILESSPVDEGLICILSAVEYCQTLQPRKKEDGKLSLDTVNRKCKYYYFYFQDKTFGFMHVKLQTWFPFQIQVYINGREMMKHVFDANHISYRMYDNSFSEISDIQKAQELADKFDSKSLCRQLDLFAHKVNPYLDTIEEVFHQGYHWCVDQCEFATDVMFTSREALEDLYPSLVGHAFYDFKCTDVFSFLGRKLDQKFLGEAVSDYRKRPEGWRIKFKMKSNSIKMYDKFNCLRIEMTINAPREFKVYREVQHRNGSTSMRWVPMGKSIANLYRYAEISKAANKRFLDSICNIIPQKSIEKEINSVCAKKKVHGRQYTGYHVWSPETFALFEAISDGKYLIRGFTNKEIRKTLYPQKASSKQISGKVSREFAKLRAHGLIRKIPHSRRYLVSDKGRRVMGALIETRRKIYPEFAAK
;
A
#
# COMPACT_ATOMS: atom_id res chain seq x y z
N MET A 1 22.21 8.34 7.37
CA MET A 1 21.09 9.12 6.79
C MET A 1 20.05 9.18 7.87
N ASN A 2 19.69 10.37 8.34
CA ASN A 2 18.70 10.49 9.40
C ASN A 2 17.33 10.07 8.84
N THR A 3 16.74 9.01 9.40
CA THR A 3 15.37 8.57 9.08
C THR A 3 14.35 9.56 9.65
N ILE A 4 13.09 9.55 9.17
CA ILE A 4 12.02 10.38 9.77
C ILE A 4 11.83 10.04 11.26
N LEU A 5 12.06 8.78 11.62
CA LEU A 5 12.04 8.29 13.00
C LEU A 5 13.15 8.94 13.85
N GLU A 6 14.34 9.15 13.28
CA GLU A 6 15.44 9.82 13.97
C GLU A 6 15.26 11.34 13.99
N GLN A 7 14.76 11.93 12.91
CA GLN A 7 14.55 13.37 12.80
C GLN A 7 13.49 13.88 13.79
N TYR A 8 12.44 13.09 14.04
CA TYR A 8 11.32 13.44 14.91
C TYR A 8 11.22 12.49 16.11
N LYS A 9 12.37 11.98 16.59
CA LYS A 9 12.42 11.02 17.71
C LYS A 9 11.75 11.55 18.99
N ASP A 10 11.78 12.86 19.20
CA ASP A 10 11.13 13.56 20.31
C ASP A 10 9.60 13.62 20.18
N LYS A 11 9.07 13.48 18.97
CA LYS A 11 7.63 13.52 18.67
C LYS A 11 7.04 12.14 18.36
N ILE A 12 7.84 11.08 18.26
CA ILE A 12 7.44 9.74 17.84
C ILE A 12 7.62 8.74 18.99
N ASN A 13 6.54 8.05 19.36
CA ASN A 13 6.57 6.98 20.36
C ASN A 13 7.24 5.70 19.80
N GLY A 14 7.07 5.46 18.50
CA GLY A 14 7.80 4.43 17.75
C GLY A 14 7.04 4.02 16.49
N SER A 15 7.37 2.84 15.95
CA SER A 15 6.74 2.33 14.74
C SER A 15 6.41 0.85 14.82
N PHE A 16 5.25 0.46 14.30
CA PHE A 16 4.82 -0.94 14.23
C PHE A 16 4.39 -1.31 12.81
N SER A 17 4.82 -2.48 12.34
CA SER A 17 4.67 -2.92 10.95
C SER A 17 4.08 -4.32 10.88
N PHE A 18 2.91 -4.47 10.26
CA PHE A 18 2.28 -5.77 10.06
C PHE A 18 1.25 -5.73 8.92
N PHE A 19 0.67 -6.88 8.58
CA PHE A 19 -0.46 -6.97 7.67
C PHE A 19 -1.67 -6.18 8.20
N ASP A 20 -2.32 -5.42 7.34
CA ASP A 20 -3.57 -4.73 7.63
C ASP A 20 -4.76 -5.56 7.13
N ARG A 21 -4.75 -5.90 5.84
CA ARG A 21 -5.76 -6.73 5.19
C ARG A 21 -5.11 -7.88 4.45
N MET A 22 -5.62 -9.09 4.68
CA MET A 22 -5.28 -10.28 3.91
C MET A 22 -6.54 -10.86 3.27
N ILE A 23 -6.57 -10.92 1.93
CA ILE A 23 -7.59 -11.64 1.16
C ILE A 23 -6.90 -12.84 0.52
N LEU A 24 -7.28 -14.04 0.97
CA LEU A 24 -6.71 -15.31 0.60
C LEU A 24 -7.75 -16.10 -0.21
N LYS A 25 -7.35 -16.79 -1.27
CA LYS A 25 -8.23 -17.62 -2.11
C LYS A 25 -7.75 -19.06 -2.11
N GLY A 26 -8.66 -20.00 -1.90
CA GLY A 26 -8.41 -21.41 -2.08
C GLY A 26 -8.88 -21.86 -3.46
N HIS A 27 -8.01 -22.59 -4.15
CA HIS A 27 -8.29 -23.17 -5.46
C HIS A 27 -8.07 -24.68 -5.45
N ILE A 28 -9.06 -25.46 -5.89
CA ILE A 28 -8.87 -26.88 -6.21
C ILE A 28 -8.20 -26.94 -7.59
N ARG A 29 -6.88 -27.12 -7.63
CA ARG A 29 -6.05 -26.92 -8.83
C ARG A 29 -6.45 -27.82 -9.99
N GLN A 30 -6.89 -29.03 -9.70
CA GLN A 30 -7.22 -30.08 -10.64
C GLN A 30 -8.37 -29.64 -11.56
N PHE A 31 -9.34 -28.87 -11.05
CA PHE A 31 -10.42 -28.29 -11.85
C PHE A 31 -9.99 -27.20 -12.83
N PHE A 32 -8.75 -26.71 -12.77
CA PHE A 32 -8.19 -25.77 -13.75
C PHE A 32 -7.44 -26.48 -14.89
N SER A 33 -7.41 -27.81 -14.89
CA SER A 33 -6.84 -28.63 -15.97
C SER A 33 -7.94 -29.48 -16.63
N SER A 34 -7.87 -29.69 -17.94
CA SER A 34 -8.83 -30.55 -18.65
C SER A 34 -8.77 -32.00 -18.17
N SER A 35 -7.57 -32.51 -17.90
CA SER A 35 -7.36 -33.86 -17.37
C SER A 35 -7.93 -34.02 -15.97
N GLY A 36 -7.71 -33.07 -15.06
CA GLY A 36 -8.24 -33.14 -13.70
C GLY A 36 -9.77 -33.09 -13.65
N LYS A 37 -10.39 -32.31 -14.54
CA LYS A 37 -11.87 -32.31 -14.71
C LYS A 37 -12.38 -33.69 -15.17
N GLN A 38 -11.76 -34.28 -16.19
CA GLN A 38 -12.16 -35.58 -16.72
C GLN A 38 -11.95 -36.70 -15.69
N TYR A 39 -10.81 -36.68 -15.00
CA TYR A 39 -10.49 -37.62 -13.94
C TYR A 39 -11.56 -37.59 -12.84
N PHE A 40 -11.91 -36.40 -12.34
CA PHE A 40 -12.95 -36.26 -11.33
C PHE A 40 -14.31 -36.81 -11.77
N LEU A 41 -14.72 -36.52 -13.01
CA LEU A 41 -15.97 -37.06 -13.54
C LEU A 41 -15.93 -38.58 -13.70
N SER A 42 -14.79 -39.14 -14.11
CA SER A 42 -14.58 -40.58 -14.21
C SER A 42 -14.68 -41.26 -12.85
N GLU A 43 -13.96 -40.76 -11.83
CA GLU A 43 -13.98 -41.30 -10.47
C GLU A 43 -15.37 -41.20 -9.83
N ARG A 44 -16.15 -40.16 -10.17
CA ARG A 44 -17.53 -40.00 -9.70
C ARG A 44 -18.57 -40.70 -10.58
N ASN A 45 -18.16 -41.39 -11.64
CA ASN A 45 -19.04 -42.03 -12.64
C ASN A 45 -20.08 -41.07 -13.24
N VAL A 46 -19.70 -39.82 -13.51
CA VAL A 46 -20.57 -38.78 -14.07
C VAL A 46 -20.21 -38.53 -15.53
N LEU A 47 -21.17 -38.72 -16.45
CA LEU A 47 -20.96 -38.36 -17.86
C LEU A 47 -20.97 -36.83 -18.02
N ILE A 48 -20.20 -36.31 -18.98
CA ILE A 48 -20.12 -34.85 -19.23
C ILE A 48 -21.50 -34.23 -19.52
N LYS A 49 -22.39 -34.95 -20.20
CA LYS A 49 -23.77 -34.49 -20.48
C LYS A 49 -24.62 -34.32 -19.22
N ASP A 50 -24.34 -35.10 -18.17
CA ASP A 50 -25.11 -35.14 -16.92
C ASP A 50 -24.49 -34.24 -15.84
N PHE A 51 -23.35 -33.61 -16.14
CA PHE A 51 -22.62 -32.75 -15.20
C PHE A 51 -23.48 -31.63 -14.63
N SER A 52 -24.36 -31.00 -15.42
CA SER A 52 -25.17 -29.88 -14.93
C SER A 52 -26.12 -30.33 -13.82
N ALA A 53 -26.81 -31.46 -14.01
CA ALA A 53 -27.72 -32.03 -13.01
C ALA A 53 -26.95 -32.48 -11.75
N PHE A 54 -25.79 -33.10 -11.95
CA PHE A 54 -24.90 -33.46 -10.84
C PHE A 54 -24.42 -32.22 -10.06
N ALA A 55 -24.00 -31.16 -10.76
CA ALA A 55 -23.55 -29.93 -10.13
C ALA A 55 -24.68 -29.21 -9.37
N GLU A 56 -25.93 -29.29 -9.87
CA GLU A 56 -27.12 -28.79 -9.16
C GLU A 56 -27.37 -29.55 -7.86
N GLN A 57 -27.22 -30.89 -7.86
CA GLN A 57 -27.35 -31.71 -6.65
C GLN A 57 -26.30 -31.32 -5.59
N VAL A 58 -25.03 -31.18 -6.01
CA VAL A 58 -23.95 -30.76 -5.10
C VAL A 58 -24.20 -29.34 -4.58
N THR A 59 -24.61 -28.42 -5.46
CA THR A 59 -24.95 -27.04 -5.09
C THR A 59 -26.08 -26.99 -4.07
N SER A 60 -27.12 -27.81 -4.26
CA SER A 60 -28.26 -27.91 -3.34
C SER A 60 -27.81 -28.40 -1.96
N SER A 61 -26.91 -29.38 -1.92
CA SER A 61 -26.33 -29.88 -0.66
C SER A 61 -25.54 -28.80 0.09
N ILE A 62 -24.77 -27.96 -0.63
CA ILE A 62 -24.06 -26.82 -0.05
C ILE A 62 -25.05 -25.77 0.49
N VAL A 63 -26.14 -25.50 -0.25
CA VAL A 63 -27.19 -24.56 0.17
C VAL A 63 -27.86 -25.04 1.46
N SER A 64 -28.32 -26.30 1.51
CA SER A 64 -28.94 -26.88 2.70
C SER A 64 -28.00 -26.87 3.89
N ARG A 65 -26.72 -27.22 3.68
CA ARG A 65 -25.72 -27.18 4.76
C ARG A 65 -25.52 -25.77 5.33
N ALA A 66 -25.52 -24.74 4.47
CA ALA A 66 -25.40 -23.36 4.93
C ALA A 66 -26.62 -22.91 5.76
N GLU A 67 -27.83 -23.32 5.35
CA GLU A 67 -29.08 -23.07 6.08
C GLU A 67 -29.09 -23.78 7.44
N GLU A 68 -28.72 -25.05 7.47
CA GLU A 68 -28.55 -25.83 8.71
C GLU A 68 -27.49 -25.21 9.62
N PHE A 69 -26.36 -24.76 9.08
CA PHE A 69 -25.29 -24.16 9.86
C PHE A 69 -25.72 -22.85 10.53
N ALA A 70 -26.48 -22.01 9.80
CA ALA A 70 -27.10 -20.81 10.36
C ALA A 70 -28.11 -21.16 11.47
N HIS A 71 -29.02 -22.10 11.20
CA HIS A 71 -30.05 -22.53 12.15
C HIS A 71 -29.45 -23.12 13.42
N ALA A 72 -28.51 -24.07 13.29
CA ALA A 72 -27.82 -24.71 14.41
C ALA A 72 -27.01 -23.72 15.26
N SER A 73 -26.50 -22.65 14.65
CA SER A 73 -25.79 -21.59 15.37
C SER A 73 -26.73 -20.52 15.95
N GLY A 74 -28.03 -20.58 15.67
CA GLY A 74 -28.99 -19.54 16.04
C GLY A 74 -28.69 -18.18 15.39
N ARG A 75 -28.10 -18.17 14.19
CA ARG A 75 -27.66 -16.94 13.50
C ARG A 75 -28.40 -16.71 12.18
N PRO A 76 -28.57 -15.45 11.75
CA PRO A 76 -29.36 -15.14 10.56
C PRO A 76 -28.63 -15.50 9.26
N LEU A 77 -29.38 -16.05 8.31
CA LEU A 77 -29.01 -16.14 6.90
C LEU A 77 -29.81 -15.09 6.10
N ARG A 78 -29.13 -14.13 5.47
CA ARG A 78 -29.78 -13.03 4.71
C ARG A 78 -29.33 -13.01 3.26
N TYR A 79 -30.28 -12.92 2.33
CA TYR A 79 -29.98 -12.68 0.91
C TYR A 79 -29.86 -11.19 0.62
N LEU A 80 -28.77 -10.80 -0.04
CA LEU A 80 -28.51 -9.43 -0.44
C LEU A 80 -28.97 -9.21 -1.89
N THR A 81 -29.98 -8.37 -2.06
CA THR A 81 -30.63 -8.11 -3.35
C THR A 81 -29.83 -7.19 -4.27
N SER A 82 -28.90 -6.41 -3.71
CA SER A 82 -28.15 -5.39 -4.44
C SER A 82 -26.65 -5.46 -4.15
N PRO A 83 -25.79 -5.35 -5.19
CA PRO A 83 -24.34 -5.26 -5.00
C PRO A 83 -23.90 -3.95 -4.32
N LYS A 84 -24.79 -2.96 -4.18
CA LYS A 84 -24.51 -1.70 -3.47
C LYS A 84 -24.57 -1.85 -1.95
N ILE A 85 -25.22 -2.89 -1.44
CA ILE A 85 -25.31 -3.15 0.00
C ILE A 85 -23.95 -3.66 0.49
N SER A 86 -23.37 -2.97 1.47
CA SER A 86 -22.09 -3.37 2.05
C SER A 86 -22.28 -4.62 2.91
N LYS A 87 -21.69 -5.73 2.47
CA LYS A 87 -21.72 -7.01 3.18
C LYS A 87 -21.11 -6.89 4.58
N GLU A 88 -20.01 -6.16 4.67
CA GLU A 88 -19.29 -5.92 5.92
C GLU A 88 -20.14 -5.10 6.89
N GLN A 89 -20.75 -4.00 6.43
CA GLN A 89 -21.61 -3.17 7.28
C GLN A 89 -22.83 -3.95 7.78
N THR A 90 -23.48 -4.72 6.91
CA THR A 90 -24.61 -5.57 7.33
C THR A 90 -24.20 -6.61 8.38
N ALA A 91 -23.01 -7.19 8.28
CA ALA A 91 -22.52 -8.13 9.29
C ALA A 91 -22.17 -7.43 10.61
N LEU A 92 -21.59 -6.22 10.56
CA LEU A 92 -21.31 -5.40 11.74
C LEU A 92 -22.60 -4.98 12.47
N GLU A 93 -23.64 -4.53 11.75
CA GLU A 93 -24.94 -4.20 12.32
C GLU A 93 -25.60 -5.42 13.01
N ILE A 94 -25.41 -6.63 12.45
CA ILE A 94 -25.88 -7.87 13.08
C ILE A 94 -25.06 -8.19 14.33
N LEU A 95 -23.75 -7.98 14.31
CA LEU A 95 -22.90 -8.18 15.48
C LEU A 95 -23.26 -7.19 16.60
N GLU A 96 -23.53 -5.93 16.28
CA GLU A 96 -23.95 -4.91 17.26
C GLU A 96 -25.31 -5.22 17.88
N SER A 97 -26.28 -5.65 17.06
CA SER A 97 -27.63 -6.01 17.55
C SER A 97 -27.71 -7.38 18.23
N SER A 98 -26.80 -8.30 17.90
CA SER A 98 -26.72 -9.64 18.48
C SER A 98 -25.26 -10.06 18.66
N PRO A 99 -24.60 -9.57 19.73
CA PRO A 99 -23.19 -9.83 20.00
C PRO A 99 -22.87 -11.32 20.13
N VAL A 100 -21.64 -11.68 19.77
CA VAL A 100 -21.07 -13.01 20.00
C VAL A 100 -19.61 -12.86 20.37
N ASP A 101 -19.18 -13.61 21.38
CA ASP A 101 -17.79 -13.61 21.82
C ASP A 101 -16.90 -14.44 20.89
N GLU A 102 -17.39 -15.61 20.46
CA GLU A 102 -16.74 -16.49 19.50
C GLU A 102 -17.79 -17.26 18.66
N GLY A 103 -17.60 -17.34 17.35
CA GLY A 103 -18.43 -18.16 16.46
C GLY A 103 -19.00 -17.41 15.26
N LEU A 104 -20.05 -17.98 14.66
CA LEU A 104 -20.74 -17.39 13.51
C LEU A 104 -21.44 -16.10 13.94
N ILE A 105 -21.34 -15.04 13.13
CA ILE A 105 -22.12 -13.79 13.29
C ILE A 105 -23.39 -13.89 12.45
N CYS A 106 -23.22 -14.12 11.15
CA CYS A 106 -24.30 -14.29 10.19
C CYS A 106 -23.79 -14.95 8.91
N ILE A 107 -24.73 -15.41 8.08
CA ILE A 107 -24.45 -15.84 6.71
C ILE A 107 -25.14 -14.85 5.75
N LEU A 108 -24.38 -14.25 4.85
CA LEU A 108 -24.93 -13.42 3.78
C LEU A 108 -24.85 -14.18 2.46
N SER A 109 -25.91 -14.16 1.66
CA SER A 109 -25.91 -14.76 0.33
C SER A 109 -26.08 -13.71 -0.76
N ALA A 110 -25.40 -13.88 -1.88
CA ALA A 110 -25.46 -12.97 -3.01
C ALA A 110 -25.18 -13.71 -4.32
N VAL A 111 -25.73 -13.21 -5.43
CA VAL A 111 -25.38 -13.71 -6.76
C VAL A 111 -24.26 -12.86 -7.35
N GLU A 112 -23.13 -13.48 -7.69
CA GLU A 112 -21.96 -12.78 -8.20
C GLU A 112 -21.40 -13.42 -9.46
N TYR A 113 -20.68 -12.61 -10.26
CA TYR A 113 -19.99 -13.09 -11.45
C TYR A 113 -18.74 -13.89 -11.07
N CYS A 114 -18.59 -15.09 -11.64
CA CYS A 114 -17.62 -16.10 -11.25
C CYS A 114 -17.18 -16.95 -12.44
N GLN A 115 -16.01 -17.58 -12.32
CA GLN A 115 -15.60 -18.67 -13.19
C GLN A 115 -16.23 -19.97 -12.72
N THR A 116 -16.87 -20.68 -13.64
CA THR A 116 -17.62 -21.91 -13.38
C THR A 116 -17.27 -22.98 -14.41
N LEU A 117 -17.68 -24.22 -14.15
CA LEU A 117 -17.56 -25.31 -15.11
C LEU A 117 -18.90 -25.54 -15.82
N GLN A 118 -18.85 -25.76 -17.14
CA GLN A 118 -20.03 -26.07 -17.94
C GLN A 118 -19.72 -27.01 -19.11
N PRO A 119 -20.59 -28.01 -19.40
CA PRO A 119 -20.50 -28.80 -20.61
C PRO A 119 -20.66 -27.94 -21.86
N ARG A 120 -19.76 -28.08 -22.81
CA ARG A 120 -19.84 -27.47 -24.15
C ARG A 120 -19.55 -28.50 -25.21
N LYS A 121 -20.37 -28.46 -26.27
CA LYS A 121 -20.13 -29.19 -27.51
C LYS A 121 -19.05 -28.46 -28.30
N LYS A 122 -18.00 -29.19 -28.69
CA LYS A 122 -16.93 -28.72 -29.57
C LYS A 122 -17.35 -28.87 -31.03
N GLU A 123 -16.58 -28.27 -31.93
CA GLU A 123 -16.81 -28.33 -33.39
C GLU A 123 -16.75 -29.77 -33.93
N ASP A 124 -15.94 -30.63 -33.33
CA ASP A 124 -15.83 -32.06 -33.65
C ASP A 124 -17.01 -32.92 -33.15
N GLY A 125 -18.03 -32.28 -32.56
CA GLY A 125 -19.22 -32.94 -32.02
C GLY A 125 -19.08 -33.52 -30.61
N LYS A 126 -17.87 -33.54 -30.03
CA LYS A 126 -17.63 -34.09 -28.69
C LYS A 126 -18.00 -33.09 -27.59
N LEU A 127 -18.36 -33.61 -26.42
CA LEU A 127 -18.61 -32.80 -25.23
C LEU A 127 -17.32 -32.60 -24.42
N SER A 128 -17.15 -31.41 -23.87
CA SER A 128 -16.03 -31.03 -23.01
C SER A 128 -16.51 -30.21 -21.82
N LEU A 129 -15.85 -30.34 -20.67
CA LEU A 129 -16.15 -29.52 -19.50
C LEU A 129 -15.27 -28.26 -19.48
N ASP A 130 -15.80 -27.16 -20.00
CA ASP A 130 -15.07 -25.91 -20.16
C ASP A 130 -15.22 -24.98 -18.95
N THR A 131 -14.22 -24.13 -18.75
CA THR A 131 -14.32 -23.03 -17.79
C THR A 131 -15.01 -21.84 -18.45
N VAL A 132 -16.11 -21.37 -17.88
CA VAL A 132 -16.92 -20.28 -18.41
C VAL A 132 -17.18 -19.23 -17.33
N ASN A 133 -17.37 -17.98 -17.74
CA ASN A 133 -17.78 -16.94 -16.80
C ASN A 133 -19.31 -16.83 -16.76
N ARG A 134 -19.90 -16.98 -15.57
CA ARG A 134 -21.35 -16.91 -15.33
C ARG A 134 -21.63 -16.28 -13.98
N LYS A 135 -22.91 -16.13 -13.62
CA LYS A 135 -23.31 -15.77 -12.27
C LYS A 135 -23.61 -17.02 -11.46
N CYS A 136 -23.19 -17.05 -10.21
CA CYS A 136 -23.48 -18.13 -9.27
C CYS A 136 -23.78 -17.55 -7.88
N LYS A 137 -24.48 -18.32 -7.04
CA LYS A 137 -24.72 -17.96 -5.64
C LYS A 137 -23.40 -18.09 -4.88
N TYR A 138 -23.16 -17.14 -3.98
CA TYR A 138 -22.08 -17.16 -3.01
C TYR A 138 -22.68 -17.06 -1.62
N TYR A 139 -22.04 -17.74 -0.67
CA TYR A 139 -22.25 -17.54 0.76
C TYR A 139 -21.05 -16.86 1.38
N TYR A 140 -21.31 -15.91 2.27
CA TYR A 140 -20.36 -15.19 3.09
C TYR A 140 -20.67 -15.53 4.54
N PHE A 141 -19.85 -16.38 5.13
CA PHE A 141 -19.91 -16.75 6.53
C PHE A 141 -19.05 -15.75 7.31
N TYR A 142 -19.68 -14.84 8.04
CA TYR A 142 -18.98 -13.90 8.92
C TYR A 142 -18.78 -14.52 10.29
N PHE A 143 -17.56 -14.48 10.81
CA PHE A 143 -17.19 -15.06 12.10
C PHE A 143 -16.56 -14.01 13.00
N GLN A 144 -16.81 -14.15 14.30
CA GLN A 144 -15.95 -13.63 15.36
C GLN A 144 -15.05 -14.78 15.78
N ASP A 145 -13.81 -14.80 15.28
CA ASP A 145 -12.85 -15.87 15.57
C ASP A 145 -11.93 -15.48 16.72
N LYS A 146 -11.58 -16.44 17.58
CA LYS A 146 -10.67 -16.20 18.72
C LYS A 146 -9.26 -15.74 18.34
N THR A 147 -8.80 -16.07 17.13
CA THR A 147 -7.45 -15.75 16.64
C THR A 147 -7.49 -14.55 15.70
N PHE A 148 -8.47 -14.50 14.81
CA PHE A 148 -8.54 -13.51 13.73
C PHE A 148 -9.54 -12.38 13.98
N GLY A 149 -10.35 -12.48 15.03
CA GLY A 149 -11.45 -11.56 15.32
C GLY A 149 -12.49 -11.56 14.20
N PHE A 150 -12.98 -10.37 13.84
CA PHE A 150 -13.96 -10.21 12.76
C PHE A 150 -13.38 -10.61 11.41
N MET A 151 -13.91 -11.69 10.83
CA MET A 151 -13.45 -12.24 9.55
C MET A 151 -14.61 -12.78 8.71
N HIS A 152 -14.35 -13.10 7.44
CA HIS A 152 -15.33 -13.83 6.65
C HIS A 152 -14.71 -14.90 5.76
N VAL A 153 -15.50 -15.95 5.54
CA VAL A 153 -15.24 -17.01 4.56
C VAL A 153 -16.31 -16.92 3.48
N LYS A 154 -15.88 -16.72 2.24
CA LYS A 154 -16.73 -16.66 1.06
C LYS A 154 -16.60 -17.96 0.28
N LEU A 155 -17.71 -18.64 0.03
CA LEU A 155 -17.77 -19.89 -0.72
C LEU A 155 -18.63 -19.74 -1.98
N GLN A 156 -18.07 -20.13 -3.13
CA GLN A 156 -18.80 -20.33 -4.37
C GLN A 156 -19.63 -21.60 -4.30
N THR A 157 -20.93 -21.55 -4.55
CA THR A 157 -21.79 -22.74 -4.44
C THR A 157 -21.71 -23.68 -5.64
N TRP A 158 -21.14 -23.22 -6.76
CA TRP A 158 -20.96 -24.00 -7.99
C TRP A 158 -19.48 -24.36 -8.20
N PHE A 159 -19.22 -25.42 -8.96
CA PHE A 159 -17.86 -25.80 -9.37
C PHE A 159 -17.10 -24.60 -9.98
N PRO A 160 -15.85 -24.33 -9.60
CA PRO A 160 -14.93 -25.21 -8.87
C PRO A 160 -14.88 -24.94 -7.35
N PHE A 161 -15.97 -24.45 -6.75
CA PHE A 161 -16.06 -24.16 -5.31
C PHE A 161 -14.96 -23.22 -4.81
N GLN A 162 -14.67 -22.15 -5.56
CA GLN A 162 -13.64 -21.21 -5.15
C GLN A 162 -14.00 -20.60 -3.79
N ILE A 163 -13.07 -20.72 -2.85
CA ILE A 163 -13.20 -20.17 -1.50
C ILE A 163 -12.31 -18.94 -1.36
N GLN A 164 -12.75 -17.96 -0.57
CA GLN A 164 -11.98 -16.77 -0.24
C GLN A 164 -12.12 -16.48 1.25
N VAL A 165 -11.02 -16.17 1.93
CA VAL A 165 -11.00 -15.80 3.34
C VAL A 165 -10.43 -14.39 3.47
N TYR A 166 -11.12 -13.55 4.22
CA TYR A 166 -10.64 -12.23 4.63
C TYR A 166 -10.21 -12.27 6.09
N ILE A 167 -9.02 -11.76 6.38
CA ILE A 167 -8.48 -11.62 7.74
C ILE A 167 -7.99 -10.19 7.92
N ASN A 168 -8.35 -9.59 9.06
CA ASN A 168 -7.78 -8.32 9.53
C ASN A 168 -6.52 -8.61 10.35
N GLY A 169 -5.36 -8.26 9.81
CA GLY A 169 -4.08 -8.55 10.47
C GLY A 169 -3.86 -7.71 11.72
N ARG A 170 -4.49 -6.53 11.84
CA ARG A 170 -4.39 -5.69 13.03
C ARG A 170 -5.21 -6.24 14.18
N GLU A 171 -6.42 -6.73 13.89
CA GLU A 171 -7.27 -7.40 14.87
C GLU A 171 -6.58 -8.66 15.42
N MET A 172 -5.98 -9.47 14.54
CA MET A 172 -5.18 -10.63 14.96
C MET A 172 -4.03 -10.25 15.91
N MET A 173 -3.36 -9.12 15.68
CA MET A 173 -2.27 -8.67 16.56
C MET A 173 -2.75 -8.22 17.94
N LYS A 174 -4.01 -7.77 18.10
CA LYS A 174 -4.59 -7.47 19.42
C LYS A 174 -4.55 -8.69 20.32
N HIS A 175 -5.04 -9.82 19.83
CA HIS A 175 -5.06 -11.07 20.59
C HIS A 175 -3.63 -11.54 20.94
N VAL A 176 -2.67 -11.34 20.03
CA VAL A 176 -1.25 -11.60 20.30
C VAL A 176 -0.73 -10.68 21.41
N PHE A 177 -1.10 -9.40 21.41
CA PHE A 177 -0.70 -8.44 22.43
C PHE A 177 -1.33 -8.76 23.79
N ASP A 178 -2.62 -9.06 23.83
CA ASP A 178 -3.37 -9.44 25.03
C ASP A 178 -2.72 -10.67 25.69
N ALA A 179 -2.44 -11.72 24.91
CA ALA A 179 -1.79 -12.94 25.37
C ALA A 179 -0.33 -12.75 25.85
N ASN A 180 0.30 -11.63 25.49
CA ASN A 180 1.69 -11.31 25.86
C ASN A 180 1.81 -10.13 26.84
N HIS A 181 0.67 -9.69 27.40
CA HIS A 181 0.54 -8.56 28.33
C HIS A 181 1.12 -7.25 27.77
N ILE A 182 0.95 -7.01 26.48
CA ILE A 182 1.33 -5.75 25.82
C ILE A 182 0.09 -4.86 25.79
N SER A 183 0.13 -3.73 26.50
CA SER A 183 -0.96 -2.77 26.48
C SER A 183 -0.92 -1.95 25.20
N TYR A 184 -2.08 -1.67 24.61
CA TYR A 184 -2.20 -0.88 23.40
C TYR A 184 -3.44 0.01 23.41
N ARG A 185 -3.42 1.04 22.58
CA ARG A 185 -4.62 1.83 22.22
C ARG A 185 -4.82 1.77 20.72
N MET A 186 -6.08 1.75 20.31
CA MET A 186 -6.45 1.72 18.91
C MET A 186 -7.33 2.90 18.53
N TYR A 187 -7.16 3.34 17.30
CA TYR A 187 -8.11 4.18 16.58
C TYR A 187 -8.50 3.44 15.30
N ASP A 188 -9.72 2.90 15.27
CA ASP A 188 -10.17 1.99 14.21
C ASP A 188 -9.11 0.88 13.99
N ASN A 189 -8.77 0.46 12.75
CA ASN A 189 -7.74 -0.55 12.49
C ASN A 189 -6.28 -0.09 12.65
N SER A 190 -5.97 0.87 13.53
CA SER A 190 -4.58 1.34 13.76
C SER A 190 -4.20 1.41 15.22
N PHE A 191 -2.97 1.04 15.54
CA PHE A 191 -2.40 1.18 16.89
C PHE A 191 -1.89 2.61 17.06
N SER A 192 -2.44 3.34 18.02
CA SER A 192 -2.03 4.71 18.37
C SER A 192 -0.94 4.72 19.45
N GLU A 193 -0.96 3.73 20.34
CA GLU A 193 0.03 3.52 21.39
C GLU A 193 0.25 2.00 21.59
N ILE A 194 1.49 1.61 21.88
CA ILE A 194 1.88 0.25 22.23
C ILE A 194 2.93 0.35 23.35
N SER A 195 2.74 -0.37 24.45
CA SER A 195 3.62 -0.26 25.63
C SER A 195 5.03 -0.81 25.40
N ASP A 196 5.15 -1.89 24.61
CA ASP A 196 6.41 -2.52 24.24
C ASP A 196 6.46 -2.78 22.73
N ILE A 197 6.92 -1.76 21.99
CA ILE A 197 6.96 -1.78 20.52
C ILE A 197 7.96 -2.81 20.01
N GLN A 198 9.08 -3.00 20.70
CA GLN A 198 10.10 -3.95 20.28
C GLN A 198 9.56 -5.37 20.36
N LYS A 199 9.02 -5.77 21.52
CA LYS A 199 8.42 -7.10 21.70
C LYS A 199 7.22 -7.29 20.77
N ALA A 200 6.39 -6.26 20.58
CA ALA A 200 5.27 -6.31 19.63
C ALA A 200 5.74 -6.61 18.20
N GLN A 201 6.80 -5.95 17.73
CA GLN A 201 7.35 -6.19 16.40
C GLN A 201 8.02 -7.57 16.29
N GLU A 202 8.71 -8.05 17.33
CA GLU A 202 9.30 -9.39 17.36
C GLU A 202 8.22 -10.49 17.26
N LEU A 203 7.09 -10.32 17.95
CA LEU A 203 5.95 -11.23 17.86
C LEU A 203 5.31 -11.21 16.46
N ALA A 204 5.15 -10.02 15.88
CA ALA A 204 4.64 -9.85 14.53
C ALA A 204 5.56 -10.49 13.47
N ASP A 205 6.89 -10.37 13.63
CA ASP A 205 7.88 -10.92 12.71
C ASP A 205 7.95 -12.47 12.78
N LYS A 206 7.42 -13.10 13.85
CA LYS A 206 7.29 -14.58 13.99
C LYS A 206 6.08 -15.19 13.27
N PHE A 207 5.29 -14.38 12.57
CA PHE A 207 4.09 -14.85 11.89
C PHE A 207 4.37 -15.95 10.85
N ASP A 208 3.73 -17.11 11.02
CA ASP A 208 3.97 -18.31 10.21
C ASP A 208 2.82 -18.60 9.23
N SER A 209 3.15 -18.57 7.94
CA SER A 209 2.23 -18.92 6.86
C SER A 209 1.73 -20.37 6.90
N LYS A 210 2.50 -21.33 7.45
CA LYS A 210 2.06 -22.73 7.54
C LYS A 210 0.96 -22.92 8.58
N SER A 211 1.11 -22.30 9.74
CA SER A 211 0.05 -22.25 10.76
C SER A 211 -1.23 -21.64 10.20
N LEU A 212 -1.11 -20.54 9.45
CA LEU A 212 -2.24 -19.92 8.78
C LEU A 212 -2.93 -20.88 7.79
N CYS A 213 -2.18 -21.61 6.94
CA CYS A 213 -2.77 -22.58 6.00
C CYS A 213 -3.68 -23.58 6.69
N ARG A 214 -3.21 -24.17 7.81
CA ARG A 214 -4.00 -25.15 8.57
C ARG A 214 -5.31 -24.57 9.08
N GLN A 215 -5.30 -23.32 9.55
CA GLN A 215 -6.52 -22.63 9.98
C GLN A 215 -7.48 -22.41 8.81
N LEU A 216 -6.97 -22.05 7.63
CA LEU A 216 -7.79 -21.89 6.43
C LEU A 216 -8.42 -23.21 5.98
N ASP A 217 -7.69 -24.33 6.09
CA ASP A 217 -8.22 -25.67 5.80
C ASP A 217 -9.36 -26.02 6.77
N LEU A 218 -9.21 -25.73 8.06
CA LEU A 218 -10.29 -25.91 9.05
C LEU A 218 -11.55 -25.11 8.68
N PHE A 219 -11.40 -23.85 8.28
CA PHE A 219 -12.54 -23.06 7.79
C PHE A 219 -13.14 -23.65 6.51
N ALA A 220 -12.31 -24.17 5.61
CA ALA A 220 -12.78 -24.78 4.37
C ALA A 220 -13.63 -26.02 4.62
N HIS A 221 -13.22 -26.95 5.49
CA HIS A 221 -14.06 -28.09 5.89
C HIS A 221 -15.35 -27.65 6.60
N LYS A 222 -15.29 -26.56 7.39
CA LYS A 222 -16.46 -26.05 8.10
C LYS A 222 -17.56 -25.57 7.15
N VAL A 223 -17.19 -24.94 6.03
CA VAL A 223 -18.15 -24.29 5.12
C VAL A 223 -18.43 -25.06 3.84
N ASN A 224 -17.49 -25.89 3.37
CA ASN A 224 -17.64 -26.66 2.13
C ASN A 224 -17.85 -28.15 2.45
N PRO A 225 -19.10 -28.63 2.54
CA PRO A 225 -19.39 -30.04 2.81
C PRO A 225 -18.93 -30.99 1.70
N TYR A 226 -18.60 -30.47 0.50
CA TYR A 226 -18.13 -31.28 -0.61
C TYR A 226 -16.60 -31.46 -0.62
N LEU A 227 -15.88 -30.82 0.31
CA LEU A 227 -14.42 -30.87 0.35
C LEU A 227 -13.90 -32.29 0.60
N ASP A 228 -14.55 -33.07 1.46
CA ASP A 228 -14.12 -34.45 1.76
C ASP A 228 -14.13 -35.31 0.48
N THR A 229 -15.17 -35.20 -0.36
CA THR A 229 -15.21 -35.88 -1.66
C THR A 229 -14.13 -35.40 -2.62
N ILE A 230 -13.76 -34.12 -2.58
CA ILE A 230 -12.64 -33.59 -3.37
C ILE A 230 -11.31 -34.20 -2.92
N GLU A 231 -11.10 -34.30 -1.62
CA GLU A 231 -9.88 -34.85 -1.04
C GLU A 231 -9.77 -36.36 -1.24
N GLU A 232 -10.87 -37.09 -1.18
CA GLU A 232 -10.92 -38.52 -1.53
C GLU A 232 -10.49 -38.75 -2.98
N VAL A 233 -11.03 -37.95 -3.92
CA VAL A 233 -10.77 -38.13 -5.36
C VAL A 233 -9.37 -37.66 -5.75
N PHE A 234 -8.92 -36.50 -5.27
CA PHE A 234 -7.65 -35.91 -5.73
C PHE A 234 -6.48 -36.09 -4.76
N HIS A 235 -6.72 -36.62 -3.56
CA HIS A 235 -5.78 -36.69 -2.45
C HIS A 235 -5.21 -35.30 -2.05
N GLN A 236 -5.94 -34.23 -2.38
CA GLN A 236 -5.54 -32.84 -2.17
C GLN A 236 -6.77 -31.95 -2.01
N GLY A 237 -6.74 -31.07 -1.01
CA GLY A 237 -7.74 -30.04 -0.77
C GLY A 237 -7.43 -28.71 -1.49
N TYR A 238 -7.71 -27.60 -0.81
CA TYR A 238 -7.49 -26.28 -1.38
C TYR A 238 -6.01 -25.89 -1.48
N HIS A 239 -5.63 -25.34 -2.64
CA HIS A 239 -4.38 -24.60 -2.76
C HIS A 239 -4.59 -23.11 -2.48
N TRP A 240 -4.03 -22.64 -1.36
CA TRP A 240 -4.16 -21.27 -0.90
C TRP A 240 -3.22 -20.29 -1.60
N CYS A 241 -3.81 -19.20 -2.09
CA CYS A 241 -3.16 -18.09 -2.75
C CYS A 241 -3.51 -16.77 -2.08
N VAL A 242 -2.56 -15.84 -2.03
CA VAL A 242 -2.78 -14.44 -1.66
C VAL A 242 -3.38 -13.70 -2.85
N ASP A 243 -4.63 -13.27 -2.75
CA ASP A 243 -5.27 -12.51 -3.81
C ASP A 243 -4.91 -11.02 -3.74
N GLN A 244 -5.10 -10.44 -2.55
CA GLN A 244 -4.73 -9.09 -2.17
C GLN A 244 -4.15 -9.09 -0.77
N CYS A 245 -3.09 -8.33 -0.56
CA CYS A 245 -2.48 -8.14 0.74
C CYS A 245 -2.07 -6.69 0.93
N GLU A 246 -2.51 -6.09 2.04
CA GLU A 246 -2.11 -4.76 2.49
C GLU A 246 -1.20 -4.91 3.72
N PHE A 247 -0.05 -4.25 3.71
CA PHE A 247 0.93 -4.28 4.79
C PHE A 247 1.28 -2.85 5.18
N ALA A 248 1.01 -2.50 6.42
CA ALA A 248 1.08 -1.14 6.91
C ALA A 248 2.21 -0.98 7.95
N THR A 249 2.92 0.13 7.83
CA THR A 249 3.86 0.64 8.81
C THR A 249 3.25 1.88 9.43
N ASP A 250 2.93 1.80 10.72
CA ASP A 250 2.33 2.88 11.49
C ASP A 250 3.44 3.55 12.28
N VAL A 251 3.69 4.83 12.00
CA VAL A 251 4.57 5.68 12.79
C VAL A 251 3.70 6.45 13.78
N MET A 252 3.78 6.07 15.07
CA MET A 252 2.94 6.58 16.14
C MET A 252 3.54 7.88 16.70
N PHE A 253 2.87 9.01 16.50
CA PHE A 253 3.26 10.28 17.11
C PHE A 253 2.74 10.38 18.54
N THR A 254 3.45 11.13 19.37
CA THR A 254 3.09 11.46 20.76
C THR A 254 1.71 12.11 20.88
N SER A 255 1.27 12.82 19.84
CA SER A 255 -0.02 13.51 19.78
C SER A 255 -0.48 13.70 18.34
N ARG A 256 -1.77 13.98 18.13
CA ARG A 256 -2.33 14.32 16.82
C ARG A 256 -1.76 15.64 16.31
N GLU A 257 -1.62 16.62 17.19
CA GLU A 257 -1.09 17.95 16.90
C GLU A 257 0.35 17.89 16.39
N ALA A 258 1.16 16.98 16.93
CA ALA A 258 2.53 16.75 16.48
C ALA A 258 2.60 16.23 15.04
N LEU A 259 1.66 15.36 14.64
CA LEU A 259 1.53 14.91 13.27
C LEU A 259 0.96 16.02 12.37
N GLU A 260 -0.08 16.73 12.80
CA GLU A 260 -0.71 17.81 12.02
C GLU A 260 0.24 18.98 11.71
N ASP A 261 1.21 19.28 12.59
CA ASP A 261 2.26 20.28 12.32
C ASP A 261 3.20 19.87 11.16
N LEU A 262 3.37 18.57 10.96
CA LEU A 262 4.26 17.98 9.97
C LEU A 262 3.52 17.57 8.68
N TYR A 263 2.29 17.12 8.82
CA TYR A 263 1.55 16.40 7.78
C TYR A 263 1.31 17.20 6.50
N PRO A 264 0.91 18.50 6.54
CA PRO A 264 0.79 19.32 5.33
C PRO A 264 2.12 19.42 4.55
N SER A 265 3.25 19.48 5.25
CA SER A 265 4.58 19.52 4.63
C SER A 265 4.97 18.18 4.02
N LEU A 266 4.63 17.05 4.68
CA LEU A 266 4.81 15.71 4.10
C LEU A 266 4.01 15.57 2.81
N VAL A 267 2.76 16.03 2.85
CA VAL A 267 1.84 15.97 1.73
C VAL A 267 2.31 16.84 0.57
N GLY A 268 2.72 18.08 0.84
CA GLY A 268 3.27 18.98 -0.16
C GLY A 268 4.48 18.35 -0.86
N HIS A 269 5.50 17.98 -0.10
CA HIS A 269 6.71 17.38 -0.65
C HIS A 269 6.42 16.13 -1.49
N ALA A 270 5.63 15.19 -0.97
CA ALA A 270 5.33 13.97 -1.69
C ALA A 270 4.45 14.19 -2.93
N PHE A 271 3.74 15.32 -3.04
CA PHE A 271 2.98 15.66 -4.24
C PHE A 271 3.81 16.41 -5.30
N TYR A 272 4.70 17.34 -4.90
CA TYR A 272 5.47 18.14 -5.88
C TYR A 272 6.81 17.55 -6.25
N ASP A 273 7.49 16.93 -5.29
CA ASP A 273 8.86 16.49 -5.47
C ASP A 273 8.91 15.06 -6.03
N PHE A 274 7.86 14.27 -5.80
CA PHE A 274 7.74 12.94 -6.39
C PHE A 274 6.98 12.96 -7.72
N LYS A 275 7.54 12.27 -8.69
CA LYS A 275 6.90 11.92 -9.96
C LYS A 275 6.19 10.58 -9.81
N CYS A 276 5.20 10.32 -10.66
CA CYS A 276 4.53 9.02 -10.70
C CYS A 276 5.51 7.84 -10.89
N THR A 277 6.65 8.07 -11.54
CA THR A 277 7.72 7.08 -11.77
C THR A 277 8.52 6.73 -10.51
N ASP A 278 8.47 7.53 -9.44
CA ASP A 278 9.21 7.23 -8.20
C ASP A 278 8.67 6.00 -7.47
N VAL A 279 7.44 5.58 -7.81
CA VAL A 279 6.87 4.30 -7.39
C VAL A 279 7.81 3.12 -7.68
N PHE A 280 8.56 3.14 -8.78
CA PHE A 280 9.51 2.07 -9.09
C PHE A 280 10.58 1.98 -8.00
N SER A 281 11.17 3.11 -7.62
CA SER A 281 12.18 3.18 -6.56
C SER A 281 11.64 2.71 -5.21
N PHE A 282 10.44 3.16 -4.83
CA PHE A 282 9.79 2.72 -3.59
C PHE A 282 9.58 1.20 -3.58
N LEU A 283 9.17 0.64 -4.71
CA LEU A 283 8.96 -0.81 -4.88
C LEU A 283 10.26 -1.60 -5.12
N GLY A 284 11.44 -0.98 -5.04
CA GLY A 284 12.72 -1.65 -5.23
C GLY A 284 12.95 -2.11 -6.67
N ARG A 285 12.38 -1.38 -7.63
CA ARG A 285 12.40 -1.64 -9.07
C ARG A 285 13.16 -0.53 -9.79
N LYS A 286 13.76 -0.88 -10.94
CA LYS A 286 14.31 0.09 -11.89
C LYS A 286 13.24 0.41 -12.93
N LEU A 287 13.12 1.69 -13.31
CA LEU A 287 12.31 2.10 -14.44
C LEU A 287 12.92 1.54 -15.73
N ASP A 288 12.15 0.76 -16.46
CA ASP A 288 12.53 0.19 -17.76
C ASP A 288 11.74 0.91 -18.86
N GLN A 289 12.41 1.32 -19.93
CA GLN A 289 11.78 1.96 -21.09
C GLN A 289 10.75 1.05 -21.77
N LYS A 290 10.85 -0.28 -21.57
CA LYS A 290 9.90 -1.28 -22.07
C LYS A 290 8.69 -1.50 -21.16
N PHE A 291 8.49 -0.68 -20.12
CA PHE A 291 7.34 -0.81 -19.24
C PHE A 291 6.03 -0.41 -19.94
N LEU A 292 5.18 -1.41 -20.21
CA LEU A 292 3.87 -1.24 -20.86
C LEU A 292 2.71 -1.02 -19.87
N GLY A 293 3.00 -0.88 -18.57
CA GLY A 293 1.99 -0.68 -17.53
C GLY A 293 1.74 0.80 -17.22
N GLU A 294 0.82 1.06 -16.29
CA GLU A 294 0.57 2.40 -15.78
C GLU A 294 1.32 2.65 -14.47
N ALA A 295 1.87 3.86 -14.34
CA ALA A 295 2.36 4.43 -13.10
C ALA A 295 1.60 5.73 -12.81
N VAL A 296 0.88 5.78 -11.68
CA VAL A 296 -0.06 6.88 -11.37
C VAL A 296 0.18 7.39 -9.95
N SER A 297 0.13 8.71 -9.78
CA SER A 297 0.06 9.40 -8.49
C SER A 297 -1.33 10.01 -8.31
N ASP A 298 -2.00 9.71 -7.19
CA ASP A 298 -3.34 10.22 -6.83
C ASP A 298 -3.28 10.96 -5.50
N TYR A 299 -3.93 12.13 -5.46
CA TYR A 299 -4.04 13.01 -4.31
C TYR A 299 -5.50 13.33 -4.03
N ARG A 300 -5.97 13.06 -2.81
CA ARG A 300 -7.38 13.30 -2.44
C ARG A 300 -7.49 13.88 -1.03
N LYS A 301 -8.36 14.89 -0.88
CA LYS A 301 -8.88 15.35 0.42
C LYS A 301 -10.04 14.42 0.82
N ARG A 302 -9.95 13.82 2.00
CA ARG A 302 -11.01 13.03 2.64
C ARG A 302 -11.52 13.77 3.87
N PRO A 303 -12.69 13.38 4.44
CA PRO A 303 -13.14 13.92 5.73
C PRO A 303 -12.09 13.77 6.84
N GLU A 304 -11.27 12.72 6.76
CA GLU A 304 -10.28 12.34 7.78
C GLU A 304 -8.88 12.93 7.55
N GLY A 305 -8.60 13.54 6.39
CA GLY A 305 -7.25 14.03 6.06
C GLY A 305 -6.90 13.98 4.59
N TRP A 306 -5.61 13.98 4.28
CA TRP A 306 -5.10 13.87 2.90
C TRP A 306 -4.61 12.45 2.64
N ARG A 307 -4.62 12.00 1.38
CA ARG A 307 -4.01 10.72 1.00
C ARG A 307 -3.18 10.90 -0.26
N ILE A 308 -1.95 10.40 -0.21
CA ILE A 308 -1.10 10.26 -1.39
C ILE A 308 -0.97 8.79 -1.72
N LYS A 309 -1.21 8.45 -2.99
CA LYS A 309 -1.12 7.09 -3.49
C LYS A 309 -0.28 7.04 -4.75
N PHE A 310 0.72 6.17 -4.75
CA PHE A 310 1.46 5.78 -5.94
C PHE A 310 1.04 4.37 -6.35
N LYS A 311 0.73 4.18 -7.63
CA LYS A 311 0.29 2.90 -8.19
C LYS A 311 1.24 2.50 -9.32
N MET A 312 1.66 1.24 -9.33
CA MET A 312 2.41 0.60 -10.41
C MET A 312 1.67 -0.67 -10.82
N LYS A 313 1.04 -0.69 -12.00
CA LYS A 313 0.11 -1.76 -12.42
C LYS A 313 -0.93 -2.02 -11.31
N SER A 314 -1.07 -3.26 -10.83
CA SER A 314 -2.02 -3.61 -9.78
C SER A 314 -1.48 -3.42 -8.36
N ASN A 315 -0.23 -3.02 -8.19
CA ASN A 315 0.40 -2.77 -6.89
C ASN A 315 0.35 -1.28 -6.54
N SER A 316 0.31 -0.94 -5.26
CA SER A 316 0.34 0.47 -4.84
C SER A 316 0.96 0.66 -3.47
N ILE A 317 1.56 1.82 -3.24
CA ILE A 317 1.97 2.29 -1.93
C ILE A 317 1.24 3.60 -1.62
N LYS A 318 0.80 3.78 -0.37
CA LYS A 318 0.02 4.93 0.06
C LYS A 318 0.61 5.52 1.34
N MET A 319 0.53 6.84 1.46
CA MET A 319 0.75 7.57 2.71
C MET A 319 -0.55 8.28 3.08
N TYR A 320 -0.94 8.13 4.34
CA TYR A 320 -2.04 8.90 4.92
C TYR A 320 -1.88 9.03 6.44
N ASP A 321 -2.52 10.02 7.04
CA ASP A 321 -2.69 10.16 8.47
C ASP A 321 -3.90 9.36 8.95
N LYS A 322 -3.79 8.81 10.16
CA LYS A 322 -4.87 8.15 10.87
C LYS A 322 -4.76 8.47 12.35
N PHE A 323 -5.56 9.44 12.81
CA PHE A 323 -5.44 10.03 14.15
C PHE A 323 -4.01 10.56 14.41
N ASN A 324 -3.25 9.98 15.35
CA ASN A 324 -1.85 10.34 15.63
C ASN A 324 -0.83 9.48 14.85
N CYS A 325 -1.27 8.64 13.90
CA CYS A 325 -0.40 7.73 13.16
C CYS A 325 -0.17 8.20 11.73
N LEU A 326 1.10 8.33 11.33
CA LEU A 326 1.47 8.41 9.93
C LEU A 326 1.59 6.98 9.38
N ARG A 327 0.66 6.58 8.53
CA ARG A 327 0.59 5.23 7.96
C ARG A 327 1.16 5.21 6.55
N ILE A 328 2.14 4.35 6.34
CA ILE A 328 2.61 3.95 5.01
C ILE A 328 2.13 2.53 4.74
N GLU A 329 1.38 2.34 3.66
CA GLU A 329 0.72 1.07 3.36
C GLU A 329 1.07 0.61 1.96
N MET A 330 1.64 -0.60 1.87
CA MET A 330 1.91 -1.29 0.61
C MET A 330 0.81 -2.30 0.32
N THR A 331 0.26 -2.26 -0.89
CA THR A 331 -0.71 -3.22 -1.43
C THR A 331 -0.07 -4.03 -2.56
N ILE A 332 0.05 -5.35 -2.39
CA ILE A 332 0.54 -6.27 -3.42
C ILE A 332 -0.63 -7.11 -3.96
N ASN A 333 -1.03 -6.86 -5.21
CA ASN A 333 -2.02 -7.66 -5.94
C ASN A 333 -1.40 -8.44 -7.12
N ALA A 334 -0.28 -7.95 -7.65
CA ALA A 334 0.47 -8.55 -8.75
C ALA A 334 1.90 -8.91 -8.28
N PRO A 335 2.09 -10.05 -7.59
CA PRO A 335 3.38 -10.43 -7.01
C PRO A 335 4.45 -10.77 -8.04
N ARG A 336 4.07 -11.10 -9.28
CA ARG A 336 5.02 -11.38 -10.38
C ARG A 336 5.92 -10.17 -10.69
N GLU A 337 5.48 -8.97 -10.28
CA GLU A 337 6.27 -7.74 -10.25
C GLU A 337 7.29 -7.72 -9.10
N PHE A 338 7.57 -8.83 -8.43
CA PHE A 338 8.66 -8.98 -7.47
C PHE A 338 9.35 -10.34 -7.68
N LYS A 339 10.52 -10.54 -7.07
CA LYS A 339 11.26 -11.81 -7.16
C LYS A 339 11.29 -12.53 -5.82
N VAL A 340 11.24 -13.86 -5.89
CA VAL A 340 11.47 -14.78 -4.78
C VAL A 340 12.64 -15.70 -5.14
N TYR A 341 13.51 -15.98 -4.18
CA TYR A 341 14.59 -16.93 -4.34
C TYR A 341 14.09 -18.31 -3.95
N ARG A 342 14.06 -19.25 -4.90
CA ARG A 342 13.60 -20.61 -4.64
C ARG A 342 14.27 -21.60 -5.56
N GLU A 343 14.14 -22.87 -5.21
CA GLU A 343 14.55 -23.96 -6.08
C GLU A 343 13.62 -24.02 -7.30
N VAL A 344 14.23 -24.12 -8.48
CA VAL A 344 13.53 -24.25 -9.76
C VAL A 344 13.94 -25.57 -10.38
N GLN A 345 12.96 -26.42 -10.67
CA GLN A 345 13.12 -27.62 -11.49
C GLN A 345 13.17 -27.25 -12.98
N HIS A 346 14.20 -27.75 -13.66
CA HIS A 346 14.41 -27.55 -15.10
C HIS A 346 13.80 -28.72 -15.88
N ARG A 347 13.57 -28.51 -17.19
CA ARG A 347 12.97 -29.53 -18.06
C ARG A 347 13.79 -30.83 -18.15
N ASN A 348 15.10 -30.75 -17.91
CA ASN A 348 16.00 -31.89 -17.88
C ASN A 348 16.06 -32.59 -16.50
N GLY A 349 15.16 -32.25 -15.58
CA GLY A 349 15.08 -32.85 -14.24
C GLY A 349 16.07 -32.29 -13.21
N SER A 350 17.02 -31.42 -13.60
CA SER A 350 17.93 -30.80 -12.64
C SER A 350 17.25 -29.69 -11.83
N THR A 351 17.80 -29.35 -10.67
CA THR A 351 17.36 -28.22 -9.86
C THR A 351 18.43 -27.15 -9.76
N SER A 352 18.01 -25.89 -9.62
CA SER A 352 18.91 -24.84 -9.12
C SER A 352 18.16 -23.73 -8.41
N MET A 353 18.83 -23.10 -7.44
CA MET A 353 18.31 -21.95 -6.72
C MET A 353 18.42 -20.69 -7.58
N ARG A 354 17.28 -20.06 -7.90
CA ARG A 354 17.24 -18.87 -8.77
C ARG A 354 16.23 -17.86 -8.28
N TRP A 355 16.50 -16.58 -8.60
CA TRP A 355 15.54 -15.50 -8.44
C TRP A 355 14.52 -15.54 -9.58
N VAL A 356 13.26 -15.86 -9.25
CA VAL A 356 12.16 -15.95 -10.22
C VAL A 356 11.01 -15.02 -9.84
N PRO A 357 10.12 -14.65 -10.78
CA PRO A 357 8.91 -13.91 -10.45
C PRO A 357 8.13 -14.57 -9.31
N MET A 358 7.76 -13.80 -8.29
CA MET A 358 7.04 -14.29 -7.12
C MET A 358 5.60 -14.66 -7.49
N GLY A 359 5.19 -15.87 -7.11
CA GLY A 359 3.83 -16.36 -7.32
C GLY A 359 2.88 -15.95 -6.18
N LYS A 360 1.58 -16.19 -6.37
CA LYS A 360 0.54 -15.91 -5.36
C LYS A 360 0.45 -16.94 -4.23
N SER A 361 1.22 -18.03 -4.24
CA SER A 361 1.16 -19.06 -3.18
C SER A 361 1.32 -18.42 -1.79
N ILE A 362 0.48 -18.85 -0.84
CA ILE A 362 0.56 -18.41 0.56
C ILE A 362 1.91 -18.71 1.22
N ALA A 363 2.65 -19.71 0.73
CA ALA A 363 4.01 -19.98 1.18
C ALA A 363 4.98 -18.81 0.94
N ASN A 364 4.64 -17.87 0.05
CA ASN A 364 5.42 -16.66 -0.19
C ASN A 364 5.04 -15.50 0.75
N LEU A 365 4.10 -15.68 1.69
CA LEU A 365 3.58 -14.57 2.52
C LEU A 365 4.68 -13.86 3.33
N TYR A 366 5.71 -14.59 3.79
CA TYR A 366 6.90 -13.98 4.40
C TYR A 366 7.56 -12.96 3.46
N ARG A 367 7.67 -13.29 2.16
CA ARG A 367 8.28 -12.44 1.14
C ARG A 367 7.41 -11.23 0.81
N TYR A 368 6.08 -11.36 0.89
CA TYR A 368 5.17 -10.22 0.83
C TYR A 368 5.43 -9.23 1.96
N ALA A 369 5.61 -9.72 3.20
CA ALA A 369 5.97 -8.88 4.35
C ALA A 369 7.33 -8.20 4.15
N GLU A 370 8.37 -8.95 3.76
CA GLU A 370 9.72 -8.40 3.52
C GLU A 370 9.73 -7.27 2.47
N ILE A 371 9.09 -7.51 1.32
CA ILE A 371 9.01 -6.52 0.23
C ILE A 371 8.27 -5.28 0.70
N SER A 372 7.16 -5.47 1.42
CA SER A 372 6.33 -4.38 1.90
C SER A 372 7.03 -3.55 2.97
N LYS A 373 7.65 -4.19 3.97
CA LYS A 373 8.46 -3.53 5.01
C LYS A 373 9.59 -2.72 4.38
N ALA A 374 10.28 -3.28 3.39
CA ALA A 374 11.33 -2.57 2.66
C ALA A 374 10.79 -1.41 1.80
N ALA A 375 9.61 -1.56 1.18
CA ALA A 375 9.00 -0.50 0.39
C ALA A 375 8.52 0.67 1.27
N ASN A 376 7.84 0.36 2.38
CA ASN A 376 7.40 1.35 3.37
C ASN A 376 8.60 2.09 3.96
N LYS A 377 9.68 1.38 4.31
CA LYS A 377 10.92 1.99 4.78
C LYS A 377 11.53 2.94 3.74
N ARG A 378 11.68 2.51 2.48
CA ARG A 378 12.19 3.39 1.40
C ARG A 378 11.33 4.63 1.20
N PHE A 379 10.01 4.50 1.34
CA PHE A 379 9.11 5.64 1.26
C PHE A 379 9.33 6.60 2.44
N LEU A 380 9.38 6.10 3.68
CA LEU A 380 9.69 6.91 4.86
C LEU A 380 11.06 7.60 4.73
N ASP A 381 12.06 6.89 4.22
CA ASP A 381 13.41 7.42 4.01
C ASP A 381 13.44 8.52 2.93
N SER A 382 12.53 8.47 1.95
CA SER A 382 12.43 9.46 0.88
C SER A 382 11.78 10.79 1.30
N ILE A 383 11.08 10.79 2.44
CA ILE A 383 10.45 11.98 3.03
C ILE A 383 11.25 12.53 4.23
N CYS A 384 12.47 12.03 4.44
CA CYS A 384 13.41 12.57 5.43
C CYS A 384 13.88 13.98 5.04
N ASN A 385 14.11 14.84 6.04
CA ASN A 385 14.49 16.26 5.94
C ASN A 385 13.36 17.24 5.60
N ILE A 386 12.11 16.79 5.57
CA ILE A 386 10.95 17.68 5.54
C ILE A 386 10.87 18.38 6.89
N ILE A 387 10.74 19.70 6.89
CA ILE A 387 10.65 20.54 8.10
C ILE A 387 9.19 20.95 8.32
N PRO A 388 8.68 21.04 9.56
CA PRO A 388 7.27 21.39 9.81
C PRO A 388 6.90 22.77 9.28
N GLN A 389 5.63 22.99 8.95
CA GLN A 389 5.16 24.23 8.32
C GLN A 389 5.51 25.48 9.15
N LYS A 390 5.33 25.41 10.48
CA LYS A 390 5.67 26.51 11.41
C LYS A 390 7.17 26.84 11.40
N SER A 391 8.01 25.84 11.14
CA SER A 391 9.46 26.04 11.04
C SER A 391 9.85 26.64 9.69
N ILE A 392 9.14 26.33 8.60
CA ILE A 392 9.31 26.99 7.30
C ILE A 392 8.94 28.47 7.38
N GLU A 393 7.84 28.82 8.04
CA GLU A 393 7.45 30.21 8.26
C GLU A 393 8.54 30.98 9.02
N LYS A 394 9.07 30.39 10.10
CA LYS A 394 10.20 30.96 10.85
C LYS A 394 11.47 31.10 9.98
N GLU A 395 11.77 30.13 9.12
CA GLU A 395 12.90 30.22 8.18
C GLU A 395 12.70 31.31 7.12
N ILE A 396 11.49 31.46 6.55
CA ILE A 396 11.13 32.53 5.60
C ILE A 396 11.26 33.89 6.30
N ASN A 397 10.66 34.06 7.48
CA ASN A 397 10.75 35.29 8.27
C ASN A 397 12.21 35.64 8.59
N SER A 398 13.05 34.64 8.90
CA SER A 398 14.49 34.85 9.09
C SER A 398 15.22 35.33 7.84
N VAL A 399 14.78 34.93 6.64
CA VAL A 399 15.36 35.36 5.35
C VAL A 399 14.88 36.76 4.96
N CYS A 400 13.67 37.14 5.39
CA CYS A 400 13.13 38.49 5.26
C CYS A 400 13.78 39.50 6.23
N ALA A 401 14.37 39.05 7.33
CA ALA A 401 15.05 39.90 8.30
C ALA A 401 16.50 40.26 7.90
N LYS A 402 17.01 41.37 8.43
CA LYS A 402 18.44 41.73 8.30
C LYS A 402 19.31 40.75 9.08
N LYS A 403 20.52 40.47 8.59
CA LYS A 403 21.46 39.55 9.24
C LYS A 403 22.88 40.10 9.29
N LYS A 404 23.55 39.98 10.43
CA LYS A 404 24.97 40.36 10.59
C LYS A 404 25.84 39.11 10.54
N VAL A 405 26.84 39.08 9.65
CA VAL A 405 27.78 37.97 9.49
C VAL A 405 29.18 38.53 9.38
N HIS A 406 30.09 38.10 10.27
CA HIS A 406 31.49 38.59 10.36
C HIS A 406 31.59 40.12 10.31
N GLY A 407 30.84 40.81 11.17
CA GLY A 407 30.85 42.27 11.25
C GLY A 407 30.06 43.00 10.16
N ARG A 408 29.75 42.35 9.03
CA ARG A 408 29.02 42.94 7.89
C ARG A 408 27.51 42.70 7.99
N GLN A 409 26.73 43.75 7.76
CA GLN A 409 25.27 43.64 7.67
C GLN A 409 24.82 43.30 6.23
N TYR A 410 23.89 42.35 6.14
CA TYR A 410 23.20 41.96 4.93
C TYR A 410 21.70 42.24 5.10
N THR A 411 21.09 42.83 4.07
CA THR A 411 19.64 43.07 4.07
C THR A 411 18.85 41.76 3.99
N GLY A 412 17.60 41.77 4.41
CA GLY A 412 16.68 40.68 4.15
C GLY A 412 16.24 40.63 2.68
N TYR A 413 15.61 39.54 2.27
CA TYR A 413 14.98 39.43 0.96
C TYR A 413 13.52 39.90 1.03
N HIS A 414 13.10 40.68 0.04
CA HIS A 414 11.69 40.92 -0.20
C HIS A 414 11.15 39.75 -1.02
N VAL A 415 10.82 38.66 -0.32
CA VAL A 415 10.55 37.34 -0.94
C VAL A 415 9.41 37.35 -1.95
N TRP A 416 8.56 38.37 -1.91
CA TRP A 416 7.44 38.55 -2.86
C TRP A 416 7.79 39.41 -4.08
N SER A 417 9.01 39.95 -4.19
CA SER A 417 9.37 40.80 -5.33
C SER A 417 9.64 39.97 -6.60
N PRO A 418 9.28 40.47 -7.80
CA PRO A 418 9.55 39.78 -9.06
C PRO A 418 11.02 39.41 -9.25
N GLU A 419 11.94 40.29 -8.83
CA GLU A 419 13.38 40.09 -8.96
C GLU A 419 13.91 38.99 -8.05
N THR A 420 13.41 38.92 -6.82
CA THR A 420 13.81 37.90 -5.84
C THR A 420 13.37 36.52 -6.31
N PHE A 421 12.16 36.43 -6.84
CA PHE A 421 11.68 35.19 -7.42
C PHE A 421 12.44 34.77 -8.67
N ALA A 422 12.68 35.69 -9.61
CA ALA A 422 13.46 35.36 -10.80
C ALA A 422 14.84 34.81 -10.40
N LEU A 423 15.47 35.40 -9.38
CA LEU A 423 16.71 34.88 -8.80
C LEU A 423 16.53 33.48 -8.20
N PHE A 424 15.51 33.26 -7.37
CA PHE A 424 15.26 31.98 -6.70
C PHE A 424 14.93 30.86 -7.71
N GLU A 425 14.11 31.14 -8.73
CA GLU A 425 13.82 30.20 -9.81
C GLU A 425 15.08 29.89 -10.62
N ALA A 426 15.87 30.90 -10.97
CA ALA A 426 17.09 30.71 -11.75
C ALA A 426 18.12 29.84 -11.02
N ILE A 427 18.31 30.02 -9.70
CA ILE A 427 19.26 29.21 -8.93
C ILE A 427 18.70 27.85 -8.51
N SER A 428 17.37 27.70 -8.44
CA SER A 428 16.69 26.44 -8.11
C SER A 428 16.44 25.55 -9.33
N ASP A 429 16.85 25.98 -10.53
CA ASP A 429 16.79 25.16 -11.75
C ASP A 429 17.53 23.82 -11.55
N GLY A 430 16.82 22.72 -11.85
CA GLY A 430 17.31 21.36 -11.68
C GLY A 430 18.64 21.06 -12.38
N LYS A 431 19.02 21.82 -13.43
CA LYS A 431 20.32 21.66 -14.11
C LYS A 431 21.53 22.01 -13.24
N TYR A 432 21.32 22.66 -12.10
CA TYR A 432 22.35 23.05 -11.14
C TYR A 432 22.41 22.15 -9.90
N LEU A 433 21.52 21.16 -9.80
CA LEU A 433 21.40 20.30 -8.61
C LEU A 433 22.68 19.55 -8.25
N ILE A 434 23.38 19.04 -9.26
CA ILE A 434 24.56 18.18 -9.11
C ILE A 434 25.86 19.00 -9.23
N ARG A 435 25.99 19.78 -10.31
CA ARG A 435 27.22 20.53 -10.65
C ARG A 435 27.27 21.94 -10.06
N GLY A 436 26.20 22.41 -9.41
CA GLY A 436 26.07 23.79 -8.98
C GLY A 436 26.01 24.80 -10.14
N PHE A 437 25.94 26.07 -9.80
CA PHE A 437 25.91 27.18 -10.75
C PHE A 437 27.08 28.13 -10.53
N THR A 438 27.43 28.86 -11.59
CA THR A 438 28.41 29.94 -11.57
C THR A 438 27.73 31.29 -11.73
N ASN A 439 28.42 32.35 -11.32
CA ASN A 439 27.95 33.72 -11.54
C ASN A 439 27.69 33.99 -13.05
N LYS A 440 28.53 33.46 -13.96
CA LYS A 440 28.35 33.61 -15.41
C LYS A 440 27.04 32.98 -15.90
N GLU A 441 26.70 31.80 -15.41
CA GLU A 441 25.47 31.09 -15.78
C GLU A 441 24.22 31.85 -15.29
N ILE A 442 24.19 32.27 -14.02
CA ILE A 442 23.05 33.02 -13.47
C ILE A 442 22.88 34.38 -14.13
N ARG A 443 23.98 35.07 -14.50
CA ARG A 443 23.90 36.31 -15.28
C ARG A 443 23.26 36.12 -16.64
N LYS A 444 23.60 35.03 -17.35
CA LYS A 444 23.00 34.73 -18.65
C LYS A 444 21.49 34.51 -18.54
N THR A 445 21.04 33.91 -17.43
CA THR A 445 19.61 33.68 -17.17
C THR A 445 18.87 34.96 -16.77
N LEU A 446 19.38 35.72 -15.80
CA LEU A 446 18.68 36.88 -15.25
C LEU A 446 18.84 38.17 -16.08
N TYR A 447 19.94 38.28 -16.82
CA TYR A 447 20.31 39.50 -17.54
C TYR A 447 20.86 39.18 -18.94
N PRO A 448 20.09 38.52 -19.82
CA PRO A 448 20.60 38.02 -21.11
C PRO A 448 21.27 39.11 -21.96
N GLN A 449 20.67 40.30 -22.02
CA GLN A 449 21.19 41.44 -22.79
C GLN A 449 22.41 42.15 -22.16
N LYS A 450 22.68 41.93 -20.87
CA LYS A 450 23.77 42.60 -20.13
C LYS A 450 24.72 41.60 -19.46
N ALA A 451 24.72 40.35 -19.90
CA ALA A 451 25.43 39.25 -19.25
C ALA A 451 26.95 39.50 -19.17
N SER A 452 27.54 40.18 -20.15
CA SER A 452 28.98 40.49 -20.21
C SER A 452 29.39 41.74 -19.42
N SER A 453 28.44 42.52 -18.88
CA SER A 453 28.74 43.76 -18.15
C SER A 453 29.47 43.48 -16.83
N LYS A 454 30.57 44.21 -16.58
CA LYS A 454 31.29 44.18 -15.29
C LYS A 454 30.40 44.61 -14.12
N GLN A 455 29.49 45.57 -14.34
CA GLN A 455 28.54 46.03 -13.33
C GLN A 455 27.59 44.90 -12.89
N ILE A 456 27.05 44.13 -13.84
CA ILE A 456 26.17 43.00 -13.56
C ILE A 456 26.93 41.85 -12.89
N SER A 457 28.19 41.61 -13.29
CA SER A 457 29.08 40.64 -12.62
C SER A 457 29.25 40.96 -11.12
N GLY A 458 29.49 42.24 -10.80
CA GLY A 458 29.60 42.73 -9.43
C GLY A 458 28.27 42.67 -8.67
N LYS A 459 27.14 42.93 -9.35
CA LYS A 459 25.79 42.79 -8.76
C LYS A 459 25.50 41.35 -8.34
N VAL A 460 25.70 40.38 -9.25
CA VAL A 460 25.45 38.95 -8.94
C VAL A 460 26.41 38.41 -7.89
N SER A 461 27.67 38.90 -7.86
CA SER A 461 28.61 38.52 -6.79
C SER A 461 28.15 38.99 -5.40
N ARG A 462 27.59 40.21 -5.32
CA ARG A 462 27.00 40.73 -4.07
C ARG A 462 25.76 39.92 -3.66
N GLU A 463 24.91 39.55 -4.61
CA GLU A 463 23.78 38.66 -4.34
C GLU A 463 24.22 37.29 -3.84
N PHE A 464 25.25 36.68 -4.43
CA PHE A 464 25.76 35.39 -3.94
C PHE A 464 26.32 35.50 -2.51
N ALA A 465 26.96 36.63 -2.16
CA ALA A 465 27.40 36.88 -0.79
C ALA A 465 26.20 36.98 0.17
N LYS A 466 25.11 37.65 -0.24
CA LYS A 466 23.86 37.75 0.53
C LYS A 466 23.16 36.40 0.69
N LEU A 467 23.01 35.63 -0.40
CA LEU A 467 22.47 34.27 -0.37
C LEU A 467 23.26 33.35 0.58
N ARG A 468 24.59 33.47 0.59
CA ARG A 468 25.47 32.74 1.52
C ARG A 468 25.29 33.18 2.97
N ALA A 469 25.19 34.48 3.23
CA ALA A 469 24.96 35.00 4.58
C ALA A 469 23.64 34.48 5.18
N HIS A 470 22.60 34.38 4.36
CA HIS A 470 21.31 33.80 4.73
C HIS A 470 21.29 32.27 4.79
N GLY A 471 22.37 31.64 4.34
CA GLY A 471 22.54 30.19 4.34
C GLY A 471 21.76 29.47 3.24
N LEU A 472 21.33 30.17 2.19
CA LEU A 472 20.54 29.61 1.08
C LEU A 472 21.40 28.91 0.04
N ILE A 473 22.68 29.29 -0.07
CA ILE A 473 23.64 28.66 -0.98
C ILE A 473 24.96 28.42 -0.24
N ARG A 474 25.75 27.47 -0.73
CA ARG A 474 27.12 27.20 -0.26
C ARG A 474 28.09 27.22 -1.44
N LYS A 475 29.33 27.69 -1.19
CA LYS A 475 30.39 27.70 -2.20
C LYS A 475 31.08 26.33 -2.22
N ILE A 476 31.36 25.79 -3.41
CA ILE A 476 32.17 24.58 -3.55
C ILE A 476 33.65 24.95 -3.34
N PRO A 477 34.39 24.26 -2.46
CA PRO A 477 35.82 24.49 -2.26
C PRO A 477 36.60 24.43 -3.58
N HIS A 478 37.62 25.29 -3.71
CA HIS A 478 38.49 25.38 -4.88
C HIS A 478 37.76 25.58 -6.24
N SER A 479 36.51 26.07 -6.22
CA SER A 479 35.70 26.27 -7.42
C SER A 479 35.02 27.63 -7.44
N ARG A 480 34.64 28.06 -8.64
CA ARG A 480 33.77 29.23 -8.88
C ARG A 480 32.28 28.88 -8.82
N ARG A 481 31.96 27.65 -8.40
CA ARG A 481 30.60 27.08 -8.35
C ARG A 481 29.98 27.19 -6.96
N TYR A 482 28.66 27.28 -6.96
CA TYR A 482 27.83 27.35 -5.77
C TYR A 482 26.72 26.30 -5.88
N LEU A 483 26.33 25.72 -4.75
CA LEU A 483 25.21 24.80 -4.63
C LEU A 483 24.14 25.44 -3.76
N VAL A 484 22.87 25.17 -4.08
CA VAL A 484 21.77 25.47 -3.16
C VAL A 484 21.91 24.57 -1.93
N SER A 485 21.87 25.17 -0.74
CA SER A 485 21.87 24.43 0.53
C SER A 485 20.53 23.76 0.78
N ASP A 486 20.45 22.86 1.75
CA ASP A 486 19.17 22.21 2.09
C ASP A 486 18.14 23.24 2.58
N LYS A 487 18.58 24.24 3.37
CA LYS A 487 17.76 25.41 3.75
C LYS A 487 17.29 26.18 2.53
N GLY A 488 18.18 26.43 1.56
CA GLY A 488 17.85 27.13 0.33
C GLY A 488 16.76 26.44 -0.47
N ARG A 489 16.87 25.11 -0.64
CA ARG A 489 15.88 24.33 -1.38
C ARG A 489 14.51 24.41 -0.73
N ARG A 490 14.44 24.26 0.60
CA ARG A 490 13.19 24.34 1.35
C ARG A 490 12.54 25.71 1.25
N VAL A 491 13.28 26.78 1.58
CA VAL A 491 12.74 28.15 1.61
C VAL A 491 12.33 28.60 0.21
N MET A 492 13.21 28.42 -0.78
CA MET A 492 12.92 28.86 -2.15
C MET A 492 11.86 28.00 -2.81
N GLY A 493 11.87 26.69 -2.58
CA GLY A 493 10.83 25.77 -3.06
C GLY A 493 9.45 26.16 -2.55
N ALA A 494 9.31 26.36 -1.23
CA ALA A 494 8.05 26.78 -0.61
C ALA A 494 7.54 28.13 -1.17
N LEU A 495 8.43 29.11 -1.36
CA LEU A 495 8.08 30.41 -1.93
C LEU A 495 7.64 30.30 -3.40
N ILE A 496 8.41 29.60 -4.23
CA ILE A 496 8.12 29.41 -5.66
C ILE A 496 6.78 28.68 -5.83
N GLU A 497 6.55 27.64 -5.03
CA GLU A 497 5.29 26.89 -5.01
C GLU A 497 4.11 27.79 -4.62
N THR A 498 4.25 28.54 -3.52
CA THR A 498 3.20 29.45 -3.03
C THR A 498 2.82 30.48 -4.08
N ARG A 499 3.80 31.09 -4.77
CA ARG A 499 3.55 32.03 -5.86
C ARG A 499 2.78 31.40 -7.02
N ARG A 500 3.16 30.18 -7.42
CA ARG A 500 2.54 29.49 -8.56
C ARG A 500 1.12 29.01 -8.27
N LYS A 501 0.79 28.74 -7.00
CA LYS A 501 -0.48 28.10 -6.63
C LYS A 501 -1.53 29.04 -6.06
N ILE A 502 -1.13 30.00 -5.23
CA ILE A 502 -2.07 30.75 -4.38
C ILE A 502 -2.27 32.18 -4.89
N TYR A 503 -1.24 32.79 -5.45
CA TYR A 503 -1.25 34.21 -5.83
C TYR A 503 -0.67 34.47 -7.24
N PRO A 504 -1.25 33.92 -8.31
CA PRO A 504 -0.76 34.16 -9.68
C PRO A 504 -0.87 35.64 -10.07
N GLU A 505 -1.81 36.39 -9.49
CA GLU A 505 -2.05 37.81 -9.82
C GLU A 505 -0.98 38.75 -9.24
N PHE A 506 -0.38 38.39 -8.10
CA PHE A 506 0.81 39.06 -7.58
C PHE A 506 2.08 38.70 -8.38
N ALA A 507 2.01 37.72 -9.28
CA ALA A 507 3.09 37.39 -10.20
C ALA A 507 3.12 38.25 -11.47
N ALA A 508 2.05 39.02 -11.75
CA ALA A 508 1.83 39.74 -12.99
C ALA A 508 2.02 41.28 -12.91
N LYS A 509 2.65 41.80 -11.85
CA LYS A 509 3.08 43.21 -11.79
C LYS A 509 4.60 43.33 -11.70
#